data_AF-A0A7G9WBD8-F1
#
_entry.id   AF-A0A7G9WBD8-F1
#
_cell.length_a   1.000
_cell.length_b   1.000
_cell.length_c   1.000
_cell.angle_alpha   90.00
_cell.angle_beta   90.00
_cell.angle_gamma   90.00
#
_symmetry.space_group_name_H-M   'P 1'
#
loop_
_entity.id
_entity.type
_entity.pdbx_description
1 polymer ?
#
loop_
_entity_poly.entity_id
_entity_poly.type
_entity_poly.pdbx_seq_one_letter_code
_entity_poly.pdbx_strand_id
1 'polypeptide(L)'
;MKLEQLECERLLSKWQGILKLQDWDIKILIVDSEWRKSGDIKIDECNRKAILMLNGINPRVDNVEEVIIHELIHVKLWKMDQMIERMINTVYGEDEKDPKRELIYEEFMVALESTTQDVTKGYVQLGAENKNTGFGYVEEKVNEELGR
;
A
#
# COMPACT_ATOMS: atom_id res chain seq x y z
N MET A 1 -7.81 15.06 -8.58
CA MET A 1 -6.59 15.85 -8.28
C MET A 1 -5.51 15.42 -9.25
N LYS A 2 -4.87 16.32 -10.00
CA LYS A 2 -3.80 15.90 -10.92
C LYS A 2 -2.52 15.73 -10.11
N LEU A 3 -2.06 14.48 -9.94
CA LEU A 3 -0.82 14.20 -9.24
C LEU A 3 0.37 14.80 -10.01
N GLU A 4 1.23 15.53 -9.31
CA GLU A 4 2.47 16.06 -9.87
C GLU A 4 3.62 15.12 -9.55
N GLN A 5 4.32 14.65 -10.59
CA GLN A 5 5.42 13.70 -10.46
C GLN A 5 6.51 14.18 -9.49
N LEU A 6 6.90 15.45 -9.62
CA LEU A 6 7.97 16.05 -8.81
C LEU A 6 7.62 16.04 -7.31
N GLU A 7 6.36 16.31 -6.99
CA GLU A 7 5.88 16.31 -5.61
C GLU A 7 5.85 14.90 -5.04
N CYS A 8 5.38 13.92 -5.82
CA CYS A 8 5.40 12.52 -5.42
C CYS A 8 6.84 12.03 -5.17
N GLU A 9 7.80 12.41 -6.01
CA GLU A 9 9.22 12.06 -5.85
C GLU A 9 9.84 12.70 -4.60
N ARG A 10 9.46 13.94 -4.28
CA ARG A 10 9.88 14.63 -3.05
C ARG A 10 9.37 13.88 -1.81
N LEU A 11 8.08 13.50 -1.81
CA LEU A 11 7.47 12.73 -0.73
C LEU A 11 8.11 11.35 -0.59
N LEU A 12 8.32 10.64 -1.70
CA LEU A 12 9.01 9.35 -1.73
C LEU A 12 10.41 9.45 -1.09
N SER A 13 11.22 10.43 -1.51
CA SER A 13 12.57 10.63 -0.98
C SER A 13 12.57 10.90 0.54
N LYS A 14 11.66 11.76 1.00
CA LYS A 14 11.44 12.03 2.43
C LYS A 14 11.14 10.75 3.20
N TRP A 15 10.18 9.95 2.74
CA TRP A 15 9.71 8.77 3.47
C TRP A 15 10.66 7.58 3.35
N GLN A 16 11.36 7.39 2.22
CA GLN A 16 12.49 6.46 2.15
C GLN A 16 13.56 6.80 3.19
N GLY A 17 13.82 8.09 3.40
CA GLY A 17 14.71 8.61 4.43
C GLY A 17 14.33 8.17 5.84
N ILE A 18 13.05 8.37 6.19
CA ILE A 18 12.47 8.09 7.51
C ILE A 18 12.37 6.58 7.77
N LEU A 19 11.84 5.82 6.80
CA LEU A 19 11.60 4.37 6.93
C LEU A 19 12.86 3.52 6.75
N LYS A 20 14.01 4.15 6.50
CA LYS A 20 15.30 3.51 6.25
C LYS A 20 15.23 2.53 5.07
N LEU A 21 14.85 3.07 3.91
CA LEU A 21 14.73 2.38 2.63
C LEU A 21 15.63 3.02 1.55
N GLN A 22 16.75 3.65 1.95
CA GLN A 22 17.70 4.27 1.02
C GLN A 22 18.50 3.24 0.20
N ASP A 23 18.49 1.99 0.63
CA ASP A 23 19.08 0.83 -0.04
C ASP A 23 18.16 0.24 -1.11
N TRP A 24 16.99 0.84 -1.33
CA TRP A 24 16.01 0.47 -2.36
C TRP A 24 15.97 1.52 -3.47
N ASP A 25 16.02 1.04 -4.72
CA ASP A 25 15.78 1.84 -5.92
C ASP A 25 14.27 1.85 -6.22
N ILE A 26 13.56 2.89 -5.78
CA ILE A 26 12.10 2.99 -5.93
C ILE A 26 11.76 4.03 -7.00
N LYS A 27 10.97 3.65 -8.01
CA LYS A 27 10.44 4.55 -9.04
C LYS A 27 8.95 4.78 -8.84
N ILE A 28 8.48 5.98 -9.17
CA ILE A 28 7.05 6.29 -9.17
C ILE A 28 6.49 6.13 -10.59
N LEU A 29 5.35 5.45 -10.67
CA LEU A 29 4.51 5.39 -11.86
C LEU A 29 3.14 5.97 -11.52
N ILE A 30 2.80 7.12 -12.08
CA ILE A 30 1.43 7.65 -12.02
C ILE A 30 0.60 6.92 -13.07
N VAL A 31 -0.42 6.20 -12.62
CA VAL A 31 -1.35 5.46 -13.48
C VAL A 31 -2.36 6.43 -14.07
N ASP A 32 -2.38 6.52 -15.40
CA ASP A 32 -3.21 7.40 -16.22
C ASP A 32 -4.39 6.67 -16.91
N SER A 33 -4.74 5.48 -16.40
CA SER A 33 -5.89 4.70 -16.82
C SER A 33 -6.82 4.44 -15.63
N GLU A 34 -8.08 4.06 -15.91
CA GLU A 34 -8.99 3.61 -14.85
C GLU A 34 -8.35 2.49 -14.04
N TRP A 35 -8.30 2.70 -12.73
CA TRP A 35 -7.65 1.78 -11.82
C TRP A 35 -8.35 1.80 -10.47
N ARG A 36 -8.63 0.61 -9.92
CA ARG A 36 -9.46 0.46 -8.71
C ARG A 36 -8.72 0.80 -7.40
N LYS A 37 -7.39 0.78 -7.40
CA LYS A 37 -6.56 0.99 -6.21
C LYS A 37 -6.12 2.45 -6.11
N SER A 38 -5.89 2.95 -4.90
CA SER A 38 -5.23 4.26 -4.70
C SER A 38 -3.73 4.18 -4.92
N GLY A 39 -3.13 3.05 -4.53
CA GLY A 39 -1.71 2.74 -4.68
C GLY A 39 -1.47 1.23 -4.75
N ASP A 40 -0.30 0.85 -5.22
CA ASP A 40 0.23 -0.51 -5.24
C ASP A 40 1.74 -0.44 -5.40
N ILE A 41 2.47 -1.44 -4.90
CA ILE A 41 3.92 -1.52 -5.11
C ILE A 41 4.32 -2.87 -5.70
N LYS A 42 5.12 -2.83 -6.76
CA LYS A 42 5.75 -4.02 -7.35
C LYS A 42 7.19 -4.11 -6.89
N ILE A 43 7.58 -5.25 -6.33
CA ILE A 43 8.86 -5.45 -5.65
C ILE A 43 9.69 -6.50 -6.37
N ASP A 44 10.95 -6.17 -6.61
CA ASP A 44 12.03 -7.09 -6.97
C ASP A 44 13.03 -7.12 -5.81
N GLU A 45 12.83 -8.07 -4.90
CA GLU A 45 13.63 -8.25 -3.70
C GLU A 45 15.10 -8.56 -4.02
N CYS A 46 15.36 -9.33 -5.07
CA CYS A 46 16.71 -9.73 -5.45
C CYS A 46 17.58 -8.54 -5.84
N ASN A 47 16.98 -7.55 -6.50
CA ASN A 47 17.68 -6.34 -6.93
C ASN A 47 17.40 -5.12 -6.05
N ARG A 48 16.57 -5.25 -5.01
CA ARG A 48 16.06 -4.14 -4.18
C ARG A 48 15.47 -3.00 -5.02
N LYS A 49 14.68 -3.38 -6.01
CA LYS A 49 13.99 -2.44 -6.90
C LYS A 49 12.51 -2.49 -6.64
N ALA A 50 11.85 -1.34 -6.70
CA ALA A 50 10.40 -1.30 -6.64
C ALA A 50 9.81 -0.25 -7.57
N ILE A 51 8.58 -0.49 -8.02
CA ILE A 51 7.76 0.49 -8.74
C ILE A 51 6.55 0.78 -7.85
N LEU A 52 6.51 2.01 -7.31
CA LEU A 52 5.38 2.57 -6.60
C LEU A 52 4.37 3.13 -7.61
N MET A 53 3.21 2.49 -7.70
CA MET A 53 2.13 2.88 -8.59
C MET A 53 1.14 3.76 -7.82
N LEU A 54 0.84 4.95 -8.34
CA LEU A 54 -0.11 5.90 -7.72
C LEU A 54 -1.24 6.20 -8.69
N ASN A 55 -2.48 6.23 -8.21
CA ASN A 55 -3.64 6.50 -9.04
C ASN A 55 -3.76 7.99 -9.37
N GLY A 56 -3.60 8.34 -10.65
CA GLY A 56 -3.68 9.72 -11.13
C GLY A 56 -5.08 10.20 -11.54
N ILE A 57 -6.07 9.29 -11.65
CA ILE A 57 -7.42 9.61 -12.15
C ILE A 57 -8.42 9.69 -11.00
N ASN A 58 -8.66 8.57 -10.31
CA ASN A 58 -9.69 8.41 -9.30
C ASN A 58 -9.12 7.71 -8.06
N PRO A 59 -8.21 8.36 -7.31
CA PRO A 59 -7.72 7.77 -6.07
C PRO A 59 -8.89 7.66 -5.08
N ARG A 60 -9.05 6.49 -4.44
CA ARG A 60 -10.02 6.34 -3.34
C ARG A 60 -9.58 7.10 -2.09
N VAL A 61 -8.28 7.39 -1.97
CA VAL A 61 -7.70 8.12 -0.83
C VAL A 61 -7.15 9.43 -1.35
N ASP A 62 -7.70 10.55 -0.88
CA ASP A 62 -7.29 11.89 -1.33
C ASP A 62 -5.89 12.30 -0.88
N ASN A 63 -5.38 11.66 0.19
CA ASN A 63 -4.04 11.93 0.70
C ASN A 63 -3.00 11.04 0.02
N VAL A 64 -2.33 11.57 -1.01
CA VAL A 64 -1.24 10.84 -1.70
C VAL A 64 -0.07 10.51 -0.78
N GLU A 65 0.23 11.36 0.21
CA GLU A 65 1.32 11.12 1.15
C GLU A 65 1.03 9.90 2.03
N GLU A 66 -0.23 9.75 2.48
CA GLU A 66 -0.70 8.55 3.18
C GLU A 66 -0.50 7.29 2.34
N VAL A 67 -0.90 7.32 1.06
CA VAL A 67 -0.72 6.19 0.14
C VAL A 67 0.76 5.83 -0.03
N ILE A 68 1.64 6.83 -0.24
CA ILE A 68 3.09 6.60 -0.37
C ILE A 68 3.65 5.94 0.90
N ILE A 69 3.28 6.43 2.09
CA ILE A 69 3.74 5.85 3.36
C ILE A 69 3.28 4.38 3.48
N HIS A 70 2.02 4.11 3.17
CA HIS A 70 1.43 2.77 3.24
C HIS A 70 2.20 1.75 2.39
N GLU A 71 2.41 2.09 1.11
CA GLU A 71 3.12 1.20 0.20
C GLU A 71 4.60 1.03 0.57
N LEU A 72 5.26 2.05 1.14
CA LEU A 72 6.62 1.92 1.63
C LEU A 72 6.73 1.04 2.89
N ILE A 73 5.71 1.02 3.76
CA ILE A 73 5.66 0.09 4.88
C ILE A 73 5.54 -1.35 4.36
N HIS A 74 4.80 -1.59 3.28
CA HIS A 74 4.78 -2.90 2.61
C HIS A 74 6.17 -3.32 2.11
N VAL A 75 6.96 -2.42 1.51
CA VAL A 75 8.37 -2.71 1.16
C VAL A 75 9.17 -3.08 2.41
N LYS A 76 8.96 -2.38 3.52
CA LYS A 76 9.67 -2.64 4.78
C LYS A 76 9.33 -4.02 5.35
N LEU A 77 8.08 -4.46 5.21
CA LEU A 77 7.57 -5.72 5.74
C LEU A 77 7.67 -6.88 4.76
N TRP A 78 8.04 -6.63 3.50
CA TRP A 78 8.02 -7.60 2.40
C TRP A 78 8.63 -8.96 2.76
N LYS A 79 9.80 -8.99 3.40
CA LYS A 79 10.43 -10.26 3.80
C LYS A 79 9.59 -11.07 4.79
N MET A 80 8.91 -10.40 5.71
CA MET A 80 8.04 -11.06 6.69
C MET A 80 6.77 -11.56 6.02
N ASP A 81 6.17 -10.75 5.15
CA ASP A 81 5.02 -11.13 4.33
C ASP A 81 5.30 -12.41 3.53
N GLN A 82 6.34 -12.37 2.70
CA GLN A 82 6.77 -13.52 1.90
C GLN A 82 7.16 -14.75 2.72
N MET A 83 7.64 -14.54 3.95
CA MET A 83 7.94 -15.65 4.87
C MET A 83 6.64 -16.31 5.35
N ILE A 84 5.63 -15.53 5.74
CA ILE A 84 4.35 -16.04 6.21
C ILE A 84 3.59 -16.73 5.07
N GLU A 85 3.55 -16.13 3.88
CA GLU A 85 2.94 -16.74 2.70
C GLU A 85 3.56 -18.13 2.39
N ARG A 86 4.90 -18.23 2.45
CA ARG A 86 5.58 -19.52 2.30
C ARG A 86 5.21 -20.51 3.40
N MET A 87 5.04 -20.07 4.64
CA MET A 87 4.59 -20.95 5.72
C MET A 87 3.17 -21.46 5.48
N ILE A 88 2.26 -20.59 5.05
CA ILE A 88 0.88 -20.96 4.69
C ILE A 88 0.92 -22.02 3.58
N ASN A 89 1.65 -21.76 2.49
CA ASN A 89 1.77 -22.70 1.38
C ASN A 89 2.43 -24.02 1.80
N THR A 90 3.38 -23.99 2.74
CA THR A 90 4.03 -25.21 3.26
C THR A 90 3.06 -26.07 4.08
N VAL A 91 2.17 -25.44 4.84
CA VAL A 91 1.25 -26.15 5.76
C VAL A 91 -0.03 -26.61 5.05
N TYR A 92 -0.60 -25.78 4.17
CA TYR A 92 -1.88 -26.00 3.52
C TYR A 92 -1.78 -26.37 2.04
N GLY A 93 -0.57 -26.35 1.47
CA GLY A 93 -0.35 -26.54 0.05
C GLY A 93 -0.50 -25.26 -0.77
N GLU A 94 -0.23 -25.36 -2.06
CA GLU A 94 -0.28 -24.24 -3.02
C GLU A 94 -1.63 -24.14 -3.77
N ASP A 95 -2.57 -25.06 -3.52
CA ASP A 95 -3.89 -25.01 -4.15
C ASP A 95 -4.70 -23.84 -3.61
N GLU A 96 -4.80 -22.77 -4.39
CA GLU A 96 -5.58 -21.57 -4.05
C GLU A 96 -7.07 -21.85 -3.85
N LYS A 97 -7.58 -23.01 -4.31
CA LYS A 97 -8.97 -23.42 -4.11
C LYS A 97 -9.20 -24.21 -2.83
N ASP A 98 -8.17 -24.50 -2.03
CA ASP A 98 -8.34 -25.13 -0.73
C ASP A 98 -8.96 -24.10 0.25
N PRO A 99 -10.19 -24.33 0.75
CA PRO A 99 -10.87 -23.39 1.64
C PRO A 99 -10.11 -23.11 2.95
N LYS A 100 -9.29 -24.05 3.42
CA LYS A 100 -8.47 -23.86 4.64
C LYS A 100 -7.31 -22.91 4.37
N ARG A 101 -6.69 -23.04 3.20
CA ARG A 101 -5.62 -22.16 2.76
C ARG A 101 -6.17 -20.75 2.55
N GLU A 102 -7.29 -20.64 1.82
CA GLU A 102 -7.97 -19.38 1.53
C GLU A 102 -8.31 -18.63 2.82
N LEU A 103 -8.96 -19.30 3.77
CA LEU A 103 -9.32 -18.71 5.07
C LEU A 103 -8.10 -18.10 5.80
N ILE A 104 -7.02 -18.87 5.94
CA ILE A 104 -5.82 -18.42 6.67
C ILE A 104 -5.08 -17.32 5.90
N TYR A 105 -5.03 -17.42 4.57
CA TYR A 105 -4.43 -16.38 3.74
C TYR A 105 -5.23 -15.06 3.83
N GLU A 106 -6.55 -15.11 3.82
CA GLU A 106 -7.41 -13.93 4.01
C GLU A 106 -7.20 -13.30 5.39
N GLU A 107 -7.20 -14.09 6.47
CA GLU A 107 -6.91 -13.59 7.82
C GLU A 107 -5.53 -12.93 7.91
N PHE A 108 -4.52 -13.54 7.27
CA PHE A 108 -3.19 -12.97 7.17
C PHE A 108 -3.19 -11.61 6.44
N MET A 109 -3.83 -11.53 5.27
CA MET A 109 -3.90 -10.29 4.49
C MET A 109 -4.64 -9.19 5.26
N VAL A 110 -5.74 -9.51 5.94
CA VAL A 110 -6.46 -8.56 6.79
C VAL A 110 -5.56 -8.04 7.92
N ALA A 111 -4.81 -8.93 8.59
CA ALA A 111 -3.89 -8.54 9.65
C ALA A 111 -2.74 -7.67 9.11
N LEU A 112 -2.15 -8.03 7.97
CA LEU A 112 -1.10 -7.26 7.32
C LEU A 112 -1.59 -5.86 6.93
N GLU A 113 -2.69 -5.75 6.17
CA GLU A 113 -3.20 -4.46 5.69
C GLU A 113 -3.65 -3.54 6.83
N SER A 114 -4.33 -4.08 7.85
CA SER A 114 -4.74 -3.28 9.01
C SER A 114 -3.56 -2.79 9.83
N THR A 115 -2.54 -3.64 10.04
CA THR A 115 -1.31 -3.27 10.73
C THR A 115 -0.54 -2.20 9.95
N THR A 116 -0.36 -2.40 8.64
CA THR A 116 0.27 -1.42 7.75
C THR A 116 -0.47 -0.09 7.84
N GLN A 117 -1.81 -0.10 7.74
CA GLN A 117 -2.61 1.11 7.82
C GLN A 117 -2.50 1.83 9.18
N ASP A 118 -2.48 1.11 10.30
CA ASP A 118 -2.35 1.75 11.62
C ASP A 118 -0.96 2.36 11.83
N VAL A 119 0.09 1.71 11.34
CA VAL A 119 1.45 2.27 11.31
C VAL A 119 1.51 3.49 10.38
N THR A 120 0.88 3.44 9.20
CA THR A 120 0.73 4.56 8.27
C THR A 120 0.12 5.77 8.97
N LYS A 121 -1.03 5.61 9.64
CA LYS A 121 -1.68 6.69 10.39
C LYS A 121 -0.76 7.32 11.44
N GLY A 122 0.01 6.49 12.15
CA GLY A 122 1.00 6.96 13.11
C GLY A 122 2.06 7.85 12.45
N TYR A 123 2.63 7.43 11.32
CA TYR A 123 3.58 8.25 10.57
C TYR A 123 2.96 9.51 9.98
N VAL A 124 1.73 9.43 9.47
CA VAL A 124 0.97 10.59 8.97
C VAL A 124 0.83 11.64 10.07
N GLN A 125 0.41 11.25 11.28
CA GLN A 125 0.24 12.19 12.39
C GLN A 125 1.55 12.86 12.84
N LEU A 126 2.66 12.10 12.81
CA LEU A 126 3.96 12.55 13.30
C LEU A 126 4.75 13.37 12.28
N GLY A 127 4.65 13.06 10.99
CA GLY A 127 5.58 13.58 9.99
C GLY A 127 5.00 13.95 8.62
N ALA A 128 3.72 13.65 8.34
CA ALA A 128 3.11 14.08 7.09
C ALA A 128 2.77 15.58 7.10
N GLU A 129 2.81 16.16 5.92
CA GLU A 129 2.39 17.55 5.68
C GLU A 129 0.87 17.64 5.72
N ASN A 130 0.19 16.68 5.09
CA ASN A 130 -1.24 16.48 5.26
C ASN A 130 -1.51 15.41 6.32
N LYS A 131 -2.02 15.83 7.48
CA LYS A 131 -2.35 14.94 8.61
C LYS A 131 -3.73 14.29 8.51
N ASN A 132 -4.53 14.65 7.51
CA ASN A 132 -5.85 14.08 7.32
C ASN A 132 -5.71 12.69 6.71
N THR A 133 -6.32 11.70 7.35
CA THR A 133 -6.44 10.34 6.80
C THR A 133 -7.70 10.27 5.95
N GLY A 134 -7.61 9.71 4.74
CA GLY A 134 -8.76 9.60 3.85
C GLY A 134 -9.81 8.60 4.34
N PHE A 135 -11.09 8.89 4.12
CA PHE A 135 -12.21 7.98 4.43
C PHE A 135 -12.71 7.19 3.22
N GLY A 136 -12.55 7.72 2.00
CA GLY A 136 -12.42 6.97 0.76
C GLY A 136 -13.40 5.82 0.56
N TYR A 137 -12.93 4.59 0.78
CA TYR A 137 -13.75 3.37 0.63
C TYR A 137 -14.99 3.35 1.53
N VAL A 138 -14.91 3.91 2.74
CA VAL A 138 -16.06 4.00 3.64
C VAL A 138 -17.04 5.06 3.14
N GLU A 139 -16.56 6.16 2.57
CA GLU A 139 -17.42 7.17 1.94
C GLU A 139 -18.12 6.64 0.68
N GLU A 140 -17.45 5.81 -0.12
CA GLU A 140 -18.03 5.10 -1.26
C GLU A 140 -19.23 4.24 -0.80
N LYS A 141 -19.06 3.45 0.26
CA LYS A 141 -20.16 2.66 0.85
C LYS A 141 -21.30 3.51 1.40
N VAL A 142 -20.98 4.64 2.04
CA VAL A 142 -21.99 5.58 2.53
C VAL A 142 -22.78 6.16 1.35
N ASN A 143 -22.10 6.53 0.25
CA ASN A 143 -22.77 7.04 -0.93
C ASN A 143 -23.64 5.99 -1.62
N GLU A 144 -23.17 4.74 -1.71
CA GLU A 144 -23.97 3.61 -2.19
C GLU A 144 -25.26 3.42 -1.37
N GLU A 145 -25.16 3.43 -0.04
CA GLU A 145 -26.31 3.32 0.87
C GLU A 145 -27.27 4.52 0.75
N LEU A 146 -26.73 5.71 0.51
CA LEU A 146 -27.50 6.94 0.34
C LEU A 146 -28.04 7.16 -1.10
N GLY A 147 -27.71 6.27 -2.04
CA GLY A 147 -28.08 6.39 -3.45
C GLY A 147 -27.50 7.63 -4.15
N ARG A 148 -26.27 8.01 -3.79
CA ARG A 148 -25.54 9.17 -4.33
C ARG A 148 -24.44 8.76 -5.29
#